data_AF-A0A2D3VG63-F1
#
_entry.id   AF-A0A2D3VG63-F1
#
_cell.length_a   1.000
_cell.length_b   1.000
_cell.length_c   1.000
_cell.angle_alpha   90.00
_cell.angle_beta   90.00
_cell.angle_gamma   90.00
#
_symmetry.space_group_name_H-M   'P 1'
#
loop_
_entity.id
_entity.type
_entity.pdbx_description
1 polymer ?
#
loop_
_entity_poly.entity_id
_entity_poly.type
_entity_poly.pdbx_seq_one_letter_code
_entity_poly.pdbx_strand_id
1 'polypeptide(L)'
;MSTPIVVLFGYESSTFTIKVRHVLRLKQIPYTFITVPSMMPRPPLKDNFHLTYRKIPVLAIGSELYCDTSLICEALEHFFPKSEGYNSLYPSAADGRNYRPIIRGFASYWTDRPLFRVTTGLMPASIWRSSFGTDRAQLIGHKLDPDKLEKKLPENLLRLDMQLSMLEPLFAETEGPWIFSTSSPSMADISVYYQLLWGSEISAGRLVSNLTAGGASDTELEGTRPVFNAQRYPGVWAWYRRVQTFFDELPPVEDKNTSFEKVVEQMKKAPKLGKKSLLLPTPKSTHSELDSKTGLKEGSLVSVAPDDTGRDDPTVGTLVAISPEEIVIKPQPLETPATVETRIHFPRLGFVVRPVNQSNL
;
A
#
# COMPACT_ATOMS: atom_id res chain seq x y z
N MET A 1 8.95 23.27 13.56
CA MET A 1 10.00 22.30 13.21
C MET A 1 9.97 22.13 11.69
N SER A 2 11.09 21.85 11.03
CA SER A 2 11.09 21.56 9.60
C SER A 2 10.25 20.31 9.32
N THR A 3 9.34 20.37 8.34
CA THR A 3 8.57 19.20 7.88
C THR A 3 9.54 18.06 7.53
N PRO A 4 9.33 16.83 8.02
CA PRO A 4 10.22 15.72 7.70
C PRO A 4 10.17 15.40 6.21
N ILE A 5 11.29 14.92 5.66
CA ILE A 5 11.31 14.38 4.29
C ILE A 5 10.34 13.19 4.19
N VAL A 6 9.56 13.15 3.12
CA VAL A 6 8.68 12.02 2.78
C VAL A 6 9.16 11.40 1.47
N VAL A 7 9.38 10.09 1.47
CA VAL A 7 9.87 9.36 0.29
C VAL A 7 8.98 8.17 0.04
N LEU A 8 8.48 8.02 -1.17
CA LEU A 8 7.72 6.85 -1.59
C LEU A 8 8.57 5.98 -2.51
N PHE A 9 8.87 4.76 -2.07
CA PHE A 9 9.54 3.74 -2.88
C PHE A 9 8.50 2.85 -3.54
N GLY A 10 8.47 2.84 -4.87
CA GLY A 10 7.51 2.04 -5.64
C GLY A 10 7.81 2.03 -7.12
N TYR A 11 6.85 1.58 -7.92
CA TYR A 11 6.90 1.72 -9.39
C TYR A 11 5.53 2.13 -9.91
N GLU A 12 5.48 2.80 -11.05
CA GLU A 12 4.29 3.52 -11.56
C GLU A 12 3.03 2.64 -11.63
N SER A 13 3.15 1.45 -12.22
CA SER A 13 2.03 0.53 -12.47
C SER A 13 1.64 -0.34 -11.26
N SER A 14 2.27 -0.16 -10.10
CA SER A 14 1.89 -0.88 -8.89
C SER A 14 0.56 -0.37 -8.35
N THR A 15 -0.43 -1.26 -8.22
CA THR A 15 -1.76 -0.96 -7.66
C THR A 15 -1.64 -0.26 -6.30
N PHE A 16 -0.86 -0.83 -5.38
CA PHE A 16 -0.73 -0.30 -4.03
C PHE A 16 0.14 0.97 -3.98
N THR A 17 1.03 1.18 -4.94
CA THR A 17 1.75 2.46 -5.07
C THR A 17 0.79 3.55 -5.52
N ILE A 18 -0.09 3.26 -6.48
CA ILE A 18 -1.17 4.19 -6.90
C ILE A 18 -2.03 4.58 -5.69
N LYS A 19 -2.43 3.64 -4.83
CA LYS A 19 -3.15 3.94 -3.58
C LYS A 19 -2.43 4.99 -2.74
N VAL A 20 -1.16 4.77 -2.41
CA VAL A 20 -0.39 5.69 -1.55
C VAL A 20 -0.14 7.04 -2.22
N ARG A 21 0.02 7.09 -3.55
CA ARG A 21 0.11 8.36 -4.30
C ARG A 21 -1.17 9.19 -4.17
N HIS A 22 -2.34 8.55 -4.25
CA HIS A 22 -3.63 9.21 -4.02
C HIS A 22 -3.80 9.66 -2.56
N VAL A 23 -3.31 8.88 -1.59
CA VAL A 23 -3.27 9.26 -0.17
C VAL A 23 -2.44 10.52 0.05
N LEU A 24 -1.21 10.55 -0.47
CA LEU A 24 -0.31 11.72 -0.38
C LEU A 24 -0.91 12.94 -1.07
N ARG A 25 -1.54 12.73 -2.23
CA ARG A 25 -2.23 13.77 -2.98
C ARG A 25 -3.46 14.30 -2.24
N LEU A 26 -4.31 13.45 -1.66
CA LEU A 26 -5.47 13.90 -0.86
C LEU A 26 -4.99 14.72 0.33
N LYS A 27 -3.97 14.23 1.05
CA LYS A 27 -3.40 14.93 2.21
C LYS A 27 -2.59 16.19 1.87
N GLN A 28 -2.29 16.41 0.58
CA GLN A 28 -1.45 17.51 0.09
C GLN A 28 -0.04 17.49 0.72
N ILE A 29 0.58 16.30 0.79
CA ILE A 29 1.92 16.11 1.36
C ILE A 29 2.94 16.07 0.22
N PRO A 30 3.87 17.04 0.13
CA PRO A 30 5.00 16.96 -0.79
C PRO A 30 5.89 15.76 -0.49
N TYR A 31 6.25 14.99 -1.52
CA TYR A 31 7.09 13.80 -1.36
C TYR A 31 8.00 13.57 -2.57
N THR A 32 9.13 12.90 -2.35
CA THR A 32 9.98 12.38 -3.43
C THR A 32 9.57 10.96 -3.78
N PHE A 33 9.37 10.67 -5.07
CA PHE A 33 9.10 9.32 -5.56
C PHE A 33 10.38 8.68 -6.09
N ILE A 34 10.78 7.57 -5.47
CA ILE A 34 11.94 6.79 -5.90
C ILE A 34 11.46 5.50 -6.55
N THR A 35 11.76 5.37 -7.85
CA THR A 35 11.42 4.16 -8.60
C THR A 35 12.30 3.00 -8.14
N VAL A 36 11.67 1.88 -7.79
CA VAL A 36 12.33 0.59 -7.52
C VAL A 36 11.88 -0.45 -8.54
N PRO A 37 12.67 -1.52 -8.78
CA PRO A 37 12.27 -2.59 -9.70
C PRO A 37 10.90 -3.20 -9.35
N SER A 38 10.13 -3.63 -10.36
CA SER A 38 8.81 -4.26 -10.16
C SER A 38 8.87 -5.72 -9.67
N MET A 39 10.06 -6.32 -9.75
CA MET A 39 10.43 -7.68 -9.35
C MET A 39 11.68 -7.63 -8.45
N MET A 40 11.98 -8.71 -7.74
CA MET A 40 13.20 -8.80 -6.94
C MET A 40 14.45 -8.96 -7.84
N PRO A 41 15.65 -8.51 -7.39
CA PRO A 41 15.93 -7.79 -6.15
C PRO A 41 15.57 -6.29 -6.20
N ARG A 42 15.48 -5.65 -5.04
CA ARG A 42 15.27 -4.18 -4.90
C ARG A 42 16.47 -3.52 -4.19
N PRO A 43 17.61 -3.30 -4.86
CA PRO A 43 18.84 -2.75 -4.27
C PRO A 43 18.64 -1.44 -3.48
N PRO A 44 17.84 -0.45 -3.94
CA PRO A 44 17.64 0.78 -3.17
C PRO A 44 17.12 0.54 -1.74
N LEU A 45 16.29 -0.50 -1.54
CA LEU A 45 15.76 -0.87 -0.24
C LEU A 45 16.69 -1.81 0.55
N LYS A 46 17.19 -2.86 -0.11
CA LYS A 46 18.07 -3.85 0.53
C LYS A 46 19.38 -3.21 0.99
N ASP A 47 20.07 -2.50 0.12
CA ASP A 47 21.47 -2.12 0.35
C ASP A 47 21.60 -0.88 1.24
N ASN A 48 20.59 0.00 1.25
CA ASN A 48 20.65 1.27 1.99
C ASN A 48 19.95 1.22 3.34
N PHE A 49 19.01 0.27 3.52
CA PHE A 49 18.15 0.19 4.69
C PHE A 49 18.03 -1.23 5.27
N HIS A 50 18.68 -2.22 4.66
CA HIS A 50 18.60 -3.63 5.06
C HIS A 50 17.17 -4.19 5.10
N LEU A 51 16.31 -3.66 4.22
CA LEU A 51 14.94 -4.13 4.08
C LEU A 51 14.86 -5.25 3.03
N THR A 52 14.57 -6.47 3.48
CA THR A 52 14.40 -7.66 2.63
C THR A 52 12.93 -7.95 2.29
N TYR A 53 11.98 -7.40 3.05
CA TYR A 53 10.55 -7.38 2.74
C TYR A 53 10.30 -6.98 1.27
N ARG A 54 9.62 -7.86 0.53
CA ARG A 54 9.55 -7.73 -0.93
C ARG A 54 8.37 -6.94 -1.50
N LYS A 55 7.30 -6.73 -0.72
CA LYS A 55 6.14 -5.99 -1.24
C LYS A 55 6.43 -4.49 -1.26
N ILE A 56 5.68 -3.79 -2.10
CA ILE A 56 5.74 -2.34 -2.26
C ILE A 56 4.32 -1.76 -2.25
N PRO A 57 4.14 -0.45 -2.03
CA PRO A 57 5.18 0.54 -1.72
C PRO A 57 5.75 0.40 -0.30
N VAL A 58 6.88 1.08 -0.09
CA VAL A 58 7.44 1.39 1.23
C VAL A 58 7.53 2.92 1.32
N LEU A 59 7.15 3.50 2.45
CA LEU A 59 7.22 4.95 2.67
C LEU A 59 8.29 5.27 3.72
N ALA A 60 9.13 6.26 3.47
CA ALA A 60 9.96 6.87 4.50
C ALA A 60 9.33 8.17 5.02
N ILE A 61 9.40 8.39 6.33
CA ILE A 61 9.17 9.70 6.97
C ILE A 61 10.41 9.99 7.82
N GLY A 62 11.19 11.00 7.44
CA GLY A 62 12.50 11.22 8.03
C GLY A 62 13.44 10.06 7.74
N SER A 63 13.87 9.35 8.79
CA SER A 63 14.73 8.15 8.70
C SER A 63 14.00 6.84 9.03
N GLU A 64 12.69 6.86 9.27
CA GLU A 64 11.90 5.65 9.55
C GLU A 64 11.26 5.09 8.27
N LEU A 65 11.23 3.77 8.10
CA LEU A 65 10.54 3.09 7.00
C LEU A 65 9.22 2.45 7.46
N TYR A 66 8.13 2.73 6.76
CA TYR A 66 6.82 2.15 6.98
C TYR A 66 6.48 1.18 5.84
N CYS A 67 6.29 -0.08 6.20
CA CYS A 67 5.87 -1.14 5.29
C CYS A 67 4.36 -1.34 5.36
N ASP A 68 3.78 -1.76 4.24
CA ASP A 68 2.34 -2.00 4.05
C ASP A 68 1.48 -0.72 4.00
N THR A 69 0.56 -0.67 3.03
CA THR A 69 -0.24 0.54 2.81
C THR A 69 -1.16 0.87 3.99
N SER A 70 -1.61 -0.12 4.77
CA SER A 70 -2.46 0.12 5.94
C SER A 70 -1.72 0.93 6.99
N LEU A 71 -0.46 0.60 7.28
CA LEU A 71 0.37 1.34 8.23
C LEU A 71 0.84 2.68 7.66
N ILE A 72 1.25 2.71 6.39
CA ILE A 72 1.65 3.95 5.70
C ILE A 72 0.55 5.01 5.83
N CYS A 73 -0.71 4.64 5.63
CA CYS A 73 -1.84 5.56 5.73
C CYS A 73 -2.02 6.10 7.15
N GLU A 74 -1.89 5.26 8.17
CA GLU A 74 -1.99 5.68 9.57
C GLU A 74 -0.80 6.55 10.00
N ALA A 75 0.41 6.26 9.51
CA ALA A 75 1.59 7.08 9.74
C ALA A 75 1.43 8.47 9.13
N LEU A 76 0.97 8.55 7.88
CA LEU A 76 0.67 9.82 7.24
C LEU A 76 -0.42 10.59 7.99
N GLU A 77 -1.49 9.93 8.42
CA GLU A 77 -2.55 10.57 9.21
C GLU A 77 -2.04 11.13 10.55
N HIS A 78 -1.09 10.45 11.18
CA HIS A 78 -0.52 10.85 12.45
C HIS A 78 0.47 12.02 12.31
N PHE A 79 1.45 11.91 11.42
CA PHE A 79 2.55 12.88 11.28
C PHE A 79 2.17 14.11 10.46
N PHE A 80 1.06 14.06 9.72
CA PHE A 80 0.54 15.16 8.93
C PHE A 80 -0.95 15.40 9.28
N PRO A 81 -1.23 15.88 10.50
CA PRO A 81 -2.59 16.02 11.01
C PRO A 81 -3.28 17.30 10.50
N LYS A 82 -4.61 17.33 10.61
CA LYS A 82 -5.42 18.51 10.26
C LYS A 82 -5.05 19.76 11.07
N SER A 83 -4.60 19.59 12.31
CA SER A 83 -4.12 20.69 13.16
C SER A 83 -2.89 21.41 12.60
N GLU A 84 -2.17 20.80 11.65
CA GLU A 84 -1.01 21.37 10.96
C GLU A 84 -1.31 21.77 9.51
N GLY A 85 -2.59 21.81 9.12
CA GLY A 85 -3.02 22.28 7.80
C GLY A 85 -3.13 21.21 6.71
N TYR A 86 -2.89 19.94 7.04
CA TYR A 86 -3.05 18.83 6.09
C TYR A 86 -4.51 18.34 6.04
N ASN A 87 -4.91 17.73 4.93
CA ASN A 87 -6.22 17.07 4.86
C ASN A 87 -6.21 15.74 5.63
N SER A 88 -7.38 15.29 6.09
CA SER A 88 -7.52 14.01 6.81
C SER A 88 -7.99 12.91 5.86
N LEU A 89 -7.55 11.68 6.12
CA LEU A 89 -8.07 10.47 5.47
C LEU A 89 -9.43 10.04 6.04
N TYR A 90 -9.82 10.64 7.16
CA TYR A 90 -11.03 10.33 7.92
C TYR A 90 -11.82 11.62 8.21
N PRO A 91 -12.27 12.35 7.17
CA PRO A 91 -13.13 13.52 7.35
C PRO A 91 -14.42 13.15 8.09
N SER A 92 -15.01 14.13 8.80
CA SER A 92 -16.27 13.92 9.49
C SER A 92 -17.39 13.57 8.50
N ALA A 93 -18.20 12.58 8.86
CA ALA A 93 -19.43 12.26 8.14
C ALA A 93 -20.53 13.29 8.45
N ALA A 94 -21.56 13.35 7.61
CA ALA A 94 -22.70 14.24 7.77
C ALA A 94 -23.44 14.07 9.10
N ASP A 95 -23.39 12.87 9.69
CA ASP A 95 -23.95 12.55 11.01
C ASP A 95 -23.04 12.94 12.20
N GLY A 96 -21.90 13.58 11.92
CA GLY A 96 -20.91 14.01 12.91
C GLY A 96 -20.01 12.89 13.45
N ARG A 97 -20.19 11.64 13.02
CA ARG A 97 -19.37 10.51 13.49
C ARG A 97 -18.04 10.43 12.75
N ASN A 98 -17.04 9.86 13.42
CA ASN A 98 -15.78 9.48 12.82
C ASN A 98 -15.78 7.97 12.53
N TYR A 99 -15.78 7.62 11.24
CA TYR A 99 -15.83 6.23 10.77
C TYR A 99 -14.46 5.59 10.56
N ARG A 100 -13.36 6.18 11.07
CA ARG A 100 -11.98 5.70 10.89
C ARG A 100 -11.81 4.19 11.04
N PRO A 101 -12.29 3.51 12.11
CA PRO A 101 -12.13 2.05 12.24
C PRO A 101 -12.83 1.27 11.12
N ILE A 102 -14.04 1.70 10.73
CA ILE A 102 -14.83 1.04 9.68
C ILE A 102 -14.22 1.29 8.31
N ILE A 103 -13.75 2.51 8.04
CA ILE A 103 -13.04 2.85 6.81
C ILE A 103 -11.75 2.04 6.67
N ARG A 104 -10.97 1.90 7.76
CA ARG A 104 -9.77 1.04 7.78
C ARG A 104 -10.10 -0.40 7.47
N GLY A 105 -11.17 -0.92 8.07
CA GLY A 105 -11.67 -2.28 7.82
C GLY A 105 -12.12 -2.48 6.37
N PHE A 106 -12.92 -1.54 5.85
CA PHE A 106 -13.40 -1.52 4.47
C PHE A 106 -12.23 -1.55 3.47
N ALA A 107 -11.24 -0.67 3.65
CA ALA A 107 -10.06 -0.65 2.81
C ALA A 107 -9.25 -1.96 2.92
N SER A 108 -8.95 -2.43 4.14
CA SER A 108 -8.01 -3.55 4.34
C SER A 108 -8.61 -4.92 4.02
N TYR A 109 -9.93 -5.10 4.20
CA TYR A 109 -10.58 -6.41 4.12
C TYR A 109 -11.57 -6.57 2.98
N TRP A 110 -12.10 -5.49 2.41
CA TRP A 110 -12.93 -5.57 1.21
C TRP A 110 -12.12 -5.14 -0.03
N THR A 111 -11.57 -3.93 -0.05
CA THR A 111 -10.96 -3.42 -1.28
C THR A 111 -9.59 -4.06 -1.55
N ASP A 112 -8.71 -4.08 -0.56
CA ASP A 112 -7.31 -4.53 -0.72
C ASP A 112 -7.18 -6.05 -0.86
N ARG A 113 -8.26 -6.80 -0.60
CA ARG A 113 -8.26 -8.28 -0.60
C ARG A 113 -9.28 -8.84 -1.63
N PRO A 114 -10.60 -8.93 -1.36
CA PRO A 114 -11.59 -9.37 -2.35
C PRO A 114 -11.57 -8.62 -3.68
N LEU A 115 -11.69 -7.28 -3.66
CA LEU A 115 -11.76 -6.50 -4.91
C LEU A 115 -10.43 -6.55 -5.65
N PHE A 116 -9.30 -6.46 -4.94
CA PHE A 116 -7.98 -6.64 -5.53
C PHE A 116 -7.80 -8.00 -6.22
N ARG A 117 -8.30 -9.10 -5.63
CA ARG A 117 -8.26 -10.42 -6.27
C ARG A 117 -9.06 -10.46 -7.57
N VAL A 118 -10.18 -9.73 -7.62
CA VAL A 118 -10.98 -9.61 -8.84
C VAL A 118 -10.22 -8.83 -9.90
N THR A 119 -9.70 -7.65 -9.58
CA THR A 119 -8.98 -6.79 -10.55
C THR A 119 -7.70 -7.44 -11.06
N THR A 120 -6.95 -8.13 -10.19
CA THR A 120 -5.77 -8.93 -10.61
C THR A 120 -6.15 -10.12 -11.48
N GLY A 121 -7.32 -10.72 -11.25
CA GLY A 121 -7.87 -11.77 -12.09
C GLY A 121 -8.21 -11.33 -13.53
N LEU A 122 -8.27 -10.02 -13.79
CA LEU A 122 -8.56 -9.44 -15.11
C LEU A 122 -7.31 -9.10 -15.92
N MET A 123 -6.13 -9.38 -15.38
CA MET A 123 -4.85 -9.14 -16.05
C MET A 123 -4.72 -9.99 -17.34
N PRO A 124 -4.33 -9.39 -18.47
CA PRO A 124 -4.05 -10.12 -19.70
C PRO A 124 -2.97 -11.18 -19.50
N ALA A 125 -3.13 -12.31 -20.18
CA ALA A 125 -2.24 -13.45 -19.97
C ALA A 125 -0.81 -13.24 -20.49
N SER A 126 -0.58 -12.24 -21.34
CA SER A 126 0.76 -11.77 -21.70
C SER A 126 1.61 -11.41 -20.48
N ILE A 127 1.00 -10.81 -19.45
CA ILE A 127 1.69 -10.47 -18.20
C ILE A 127 2.17 -11.73 -17.48
N TRP A 128 1.31 -12.74 -17.37
CA TRP A 128 1.62 -14.00 -16.69
C TRP A 128 2.63 -14.86 -17.44
N ARG A 129 2.78 -14.66 -18.76
CA ARG A 129 3.80 -15.34 -19.58
C ARG A 129 5.19 -14.69 -19.49
N SER A 130 5.29 -13.47 -18.97
CA SER A 130 6.56 -12.76 -18.79
C SER A 130 7.30 -13.20 -17.51
N SER A 131 8.53 -12.71 -17.32
CA SER A 131 9.29 -12.88 -16.07
C SER A 131 8.53 -12.40 -14.83
N PHE A 132 7.64 -11.42 -15.00
CA PHE A 132 6.75 -10.96 -13.93
C PHE A 132 5.86 -12.07 -13.40
N GLY A 133 5.30 -12.91 -14.28
CA GLY A 133 4.49 -14.06 -13.88
C GLY A 133 5.28 -15.04 -13.01
N THR A 134 6.55 -15.27 -13.34
CA THR A 134 7.47 -16.11 -12.54
C THR A 134 7.74 -15.50 -11.17
N ASP A 135 8.04 -14.20 -11.10
CA ASP A 135 8.23 -13.50 -9.81
C ASP A 135 6.97 -13.57 -8.94
N ARG A 136 5.79 -13.36 -9.54
CA ARG A 136 4.51 -13.43 -8.82
C ARG A 136 4.17 -14.85 -8.37
N ALA A 137 4.53 -15.88 -9.13
CA ALA A 137 4.39 -17.26 -8.69
C ALA A 137 5.22 -17.54 -7.43
N GLN A 138 6.45 -17.01 -7.35
CA GLN A 138 7.29 -17.09 -6.15
C GLN A 138 6.69 -16.31 -4.98
N LEU A 139 6.22 -15.08 -5.21
CA LEU A 139 5.55 -14.27 -4.19
C LEU A 139 4.33 -14.99 -3.59
N ILE A 140 3.52 -15.62 -4.42
CA ILE A 140 2.27 -16.26 -3.98
C ILE A 140 2.53 -17.68 -3.41
N GLY A 141 3.63 -18.31 -3.78
CA GLY A 141 4.02 -19.65 -3.31
C GLY A 141 3.42 -20.80 -4.10
N HIS A 142 2.96 -20.58 -5.34
CA HIS A 142 2.55 -21.64 -6.25
C HIS A 142 2.68 -21.24 -7.72
N LYS A 143 2.78 -22.23 -8.60
CA LYS A 143 2.91 -22.02 -10.05
C LYS A 143 1.62 -21.42 -10.63
N LEU A 144 1.77 -20.34 -11.39
CA LEU A 144 0.71 -19.74 -12.17
C LEU A 144 0.68 -20.34 -13.58
N ASP A 145 -0.52 -20.58 -14.10
CA ASP A 145 -0.77 -21.13 -15.44
C ASP A 145 -1.47 -20.04 -16.28
N PRO A 146 -0.74 -19.34 -17.18
CA PRO A 146 -1.29 -18.23 -17.94
C PRO A 146 -2.52 -18.59 -18.75
N ASP A 147 -2.56 -19.77 -19.37
CA ASP A 147 -3.68 -20.19 -20.22
C ASP A 147 -4.93 -20.48 -19.40
N LYS A 148 -4.78 -21.06 -18.21
CA LYS A 148 -5.91 -21.24 -17.27
C LYS A 148 -6.41 -19.91 -16.72
N LEU A 149 -5.51 -18.96 -16.44
CA LEU A 149 -5.88 -17.62 -15.98
C LEU A 149 -6.64 -16.86 -17.07
N GLU A 150 -6.19 -16.95 -18.32
CA GLU A 150 -6.87 -16.36 -19.49
C GLU A 150 -8.30 -16.89 -19.66
N LYS A 151 -8.47 -18.21 -19.57
CA LYS A 151 -9.79 -18.85 -19.65
C LYS A 151 -10.76 -18.41 -18.55
N LYS A 152 -10.27 -17.87 -17.43
CA LYS A 152 -11.08 -17.36 -16.32
C LYS A 152 -11.45 -15.88 -16.45
N LEU A 153 -10.97 -15.16 -17.48
CA LEU A 153 -11.29 -13.75 -17.66
C LEU A 153 -12.80 -13.46 -17.66
N PRO A 154 -13.66 -14.22 -18.38
CA PRO A 154 -15.11 -13.99 -18.33
C PRO A 154 -15.69 -14.17 -16.92
N GLU A 155 -15.25 -15.19 -16.18
CA GLU A 155 -15.68 -15.43 -14.80
C GLU A 155 -15.23 -14.30 -13.86
N ASN A 156 -13.98 -13.82 -14.01
CA ASN A 156 -13.48 -12.70 -13.24
C ASN A 156 -14.21 -11.39 -13.58
N LEU A 157 -14.65 -11.21 -14.83
CA LEU A 157 -15.45 -10.06 -15.23
C LEU A 157 -16.85 -10.09 -14.60
N LEU A 158 -17.48 -11.27 -14.50
CA LEU A 158 -18.72 -11.46 -13.73
C LEU A 158 -18.51 -11.22 -12.21
N ARG A 159 -17.33 -11.54 -11.67
CA ARG A 159 -17.00 -11.21 -10.28
C ARG A 159 -16.87 -9.70 -10.08
N LEU A 160 -16.30 -8.97 -11.04
CA LEU A 160 -16.27 -7.50 -11.01
C LEU A 160 -17.68 -6.94 -11.08
N ASP A 161 -18.52 -7.51 -11.94
CA ASP A 161 -19.93 -7.15 -12.06
C ASP A 161 -20.65 -7.24 -10.72
N MET A 162 -20.48 -8.36 -10.01
CA MET A 162 -21.02 -8.55 -8.66
C MET A 162 -20.50 -7.50 -7.66
N GLN A 163 -19.20 -7.18 -7.67
CA GLN A 163 -18.64 -6.14 -6.79
C GLN A 163 -19.25 -4.76 -7.06
N LEU A 164 -19.44 -4.40 -8.34
CA LEU A 164 -20.05 -3.13 -8.73
C LEU A 164 -21.54 -3.09 -8.36
N SER A 165 -22.27 -4.20 -8.54
CA SER A 165 -23.66 -4.32 -8.09
C SER A 165 -23.82 -4.12 -6.58
N MET A 166 -22.86 -4.56 -5.77
CA MET A 166 -22.87 -4.29 -4.32
C MET A 166 -22.60 -2.82 -3.98
N LEU A 167 -21.85 -2.10 -4.82
CA LEU A 167 -21.50 -0.69 -4.61
C LEU A 167 -22.58 0.27 -5.13
N GLU A 168 -23.31 -0.08 -6.19
CA GLU A 168 -24.29 0.79 -6.85
C GLU A 168 -25.32 1.42 -5.91
N PRO A 169 -25.92 0.69 -4.93
CA PRO A 169 -26.86 1.29 -3.99
C PRO A 169 -26.28 2.43 -3.15
N LEU A 170 -24.96 2.49 -2.96
CA LEU A 170 -24.31 3.61 -2.24
C LEU A 170 -24.44 4.95 -2.99
N PHE A 171 -24.75 4.92 -4.29
CA PHE A 171 -24.78 6.09 -5.15
C PHE A 171 -26.12 6.31 -5.85
N ALA A 172 -27.07 5.38 -5.70
CA ALA A 172 -28.36 5.42 -6.37
C ALA A 172 -29.37 6.35 -5.68
N GLU A 173 -29.30 6.52 -4.35
CA GLU A 173 -30.38 7.14 -3.56
C GLU A 173 -29.93 8.27 -2.61
N THR A 174 -28.64 8.50 -2.42
CA THR A 174 -28.14 9.40 -1.35
C THR A 174 -27.53 10.71 -1.84
N GLU A 175 -27.93 11.81 -1.19
CA GLU A 175 -27.19 13.07 -1.19
C GLU A 175 -25.94 12.93 -0.30
N GLY A 176 -24.83 12.54 -0.92
CA GLY A 176 -23.52 12.51 -0.29
C GLY A 176 -22.50 12.08 -1.33
N PRO A 177 -21.55 12.94 -1.75
CA PRO A 177 -20.75 12.63 -2.94
C PRO A 177 -19.76 11.47 -2.76
N TRP A 178 -19.55 10.99 -1.52
CA TRP A 178 -18.45 10.11 -1.13
C TRP A 178 -18.90 8.91 -0.29
N ILE A 179 -18.12 7.83 -0.32
CA ILE A 179 -18.35 6.60 0.45
C ILE A 179 -18.20 6.96 1.94
N PHE A 180 -19.31 6.83 2.70
CA PHE A 180 -19.52 7.30 4.09
C PHE A 180 -20.09 8.73 4.27
N SER A 181 -20.61 9.38 3.22
CA SER A 181 -21.29 10.68 3.32
C SER A 181 -20.44 11.75 4.04
N THR A 182 -19.15 11.74 3.76
CA THR A 182 -18.18 12.67 4.33
C THR A 182 -18.17 14.00 3.57
N SER A 183 -17.57 15.04 4.16
CA SER A 183 -17.46 16.36 3.51
C SER A 183 -16.48 16.40 2.31
N SER A 184 -15.55 15.44 2.25
CA SER A 184 -14.53 15.28 1.21
C SER A 184 -14.26 13.78 1.02
N PRO A 185 -13.58 13.35 -0.07
CA PRO A 185 -13.20 11.95 -0.24
C PRO A 185 -12.40 11.47 0.98
N SER A 186 -12.68 10.25 1.41
CA SER A 186 -11.97 9.59 2.50
C SER A 186 -11.04 8.50 1.98
N MET A 187 -10.35 7.80 2.89
CA MET A 187 -9.64 6.57 2.53
C MET A 187 -10.57 5.53 1.89
N ALA A 188 -11.87 5.51 2.22
CA ALA A 188 -12.82 4.58 1.60
C ALA A 188 -12.94 4.85 0.09
N ASP A 189 -13.09 6.12 -0.30
CA ASP A 189 -13.16 6.51 -1.71
C ASP A 189 -11.87 6.17 -2.45
N ILE A 190 -10.71 6.52 -1.87
CA ILE A 190 -9.41 6.16 -2.44
C ILE A 190 -9.33 4.66 -2.66
N SER A 191 -9.72 3.87 -1.66
CA SER A 191 -9.56 2.41 -1.63
C SER A 191 -10.36 1.68 -2.71
N VAL A 192 -11.52 2.20 -3.10
CA VAL A 192 -12.28 1.69 -4.25
C VAL A 192 -11.75 2.27 -5.55
N TYR A 193 -11.46 3.57 -5.58
CA TYR A 193 -11.08 4.28 -6.80
C TYR A 193 -9.79 3.73 -7.40
N TYR A 194 -8.74 3.53 -6.60
CA TYR A 194 -7.46 3.04 -7.10
C TYR A 194 -7.55 1.63 -7.68
N GLN A 195 -8.44 0.78 -7.15
CA GLN A 195 -8.67 -0.57 -7.66
C GLN A 195 -9.39 -0.54 -9.00
N LEU A 196 -10.43 0.29 -9.14
CA LEU A 196 -11.14 0.45 -10.41
C LEU A 196 -10.28 1.11 -11.47
N LEU A 197 -9.49 2.12 -11.10
CA LEU A 197 -8.51 2.76 -11.98
C LEU A 197 -7.49 1.72 -12.47
N TRP A 198 -6.75 1.10 -11.55
CA TRP A 198 -5.72 0.12 -11.92
C TRP A 198 -6.29 -1.07 -12.69
N GLY A 199 -7.42 -1.61 -12.25
CA GLY A 199 -8.09 -2.73 -12.91
C GLY A 199 -8.53 -2.40 -14.33
N SER A 200 -9.05 -1.19 -14.57
CA SER A 200 -9.48 -0.75 -15.90
C SER A 200 -8.30 -0.46 -16.84
N GLU A 201 -7.19 0.07 -16.31
CA GLU A 201 -5.96 0.29 -17.09
C GLU A 201 -5.30 -1.03 -17.48
N ILE A 202 -5.02 -1.89 -16.49
CA ILE A 202 -4.24 -3.12 -16.71
C ILE A 202 -5.04 -4.18 -17.47
N SER A 203 -6.34 -4.32 -17.23
CA SER A 203 -7.18 -5.28 -17.99
C SER A 203 -7.31 -4.89 -19.46
N ALA A 204 -7.25 -3.59 -19.77
CA ALA A 204 -7.18 -3.10 -21.14
C ALA A 204 -5.77 -3.25 -21.75
N GLY A 205 -4.81 -3.75 -20.97
CA GLY A 205 -3.43 -3.95 -21.38
C GLY A 205 -2.60 -2.67 -21.43
N ARG A 206 -3.03 -1.59 -20.77
CA ARG A 206 -2.22 -0.37 -20.56
C ARG A 206 -1.30 -0.56 -19.37
N LEU A 207 -0.13 0.12 -19.36
CA LEU A 207 0.88 0.03 -18.29
C LEU A 207 1.51 -1.36 -18.08
N VAL A 208 1.28 -2.29 -19.01
CA VAL A 208 1.77 -3.66 -18.98
C VAL A 208 3.28 -3.71 -19.14
N SER A 209 3.84 -2.89 -20.03
CA SER A 209 5.28 -2.77 -20.22
C SER A 209 5.97 -2.27 -18.96
N ASN A 210 5.41 -1.25 -18.29
CA ASN A 210 5.94 -0.78 -17.01
C ASN A 210 5.86 -1.86 -15.93
N LEU A 211 4.74 -2.58 -15.83
CA LEU A 211 4.52 -3.60 -14.82
C LEU A 211 5.52 -4.76 -14.97
N THR A 212 5.72 -5.20 -16.20
CA THR A 212 6.55 -6.36 -16.54
C THR A 212 8.02 -6.03 -16.80
N ALA A 213 8.42 -4.77 -16.60
CA ALA A 213 9.76 -4.26 -16.95
C ALA A 213 10.13 -4.59 -18.41
N GLY A 214 9.18 -4.38 -19.33
CA GLY A 214 9.33 -4.66 -20.77
C GLY A 214 9.08 -6.12 -21.17
N GLY A 215 8.71 -6.99 -20.24
CA GLY A 215 8.42 -8.41 -20.52
C GLY A 215 7.13 -8.65 -21.32
N ALA A 216 6.26 -7.66 -21.43
CA ALA A 216 5.08 -7.65 -22.30
C ALA A 216 4.79 -6.23 -22.77
N SER A 217 4.28 -6.08 -23.99
CA SER A 217 3.92 -4.77 -24.56
C SER A 217 2.55 -4.29 -24.11
N ASP A 218 2.36 -2.97 -24.13
CA ASP A 218 1.04 -2.37 -23.95
C ASP A 218 0.13 -2.71 -25.15
N THR A 219 -1.17 -2.82 -24.88
CA THR A 219 -2.22 -3.12 -25.87
C THR A 219 -3.47 -2.27 -25.60
N GLU A 220 -4.49 -2.39 -26.46
CA GLU A 220 -5.80 -1.75 -26.27
C GLU A 220 -6.94 -2.78 -26.29
N LEU A 221 -6.99 -3.60 -25.24
CA LEU A 221 -8.07 -4.55 -25.04
C LEU A 221 -9.30 -3.86 -24.46
N GLU A 222 -10.45 -4.55 -24.55
CA GLU A 222 -11.70 -4.05 -23.99
C GLU A 222 -11.67 -3.94 -22.46
N GLY A 223 -10.97 -4.85 -21.79
CA GLY A 223 -10.76 -4.83 -20.34
C GLY A 223 -12.06 -4.91 -19.54
N THR A 224 -12.25 -3.98 -18.60
CA THR A 224 -13.44 -3.89 -17.74
C THR A 224 -14.67 -3.29 -18.42
N ARG A 225 -14.53 -2.68 -19.62
CA ARG A 225 -15.59 -1.88 -20.27
C ARG A 225 -16.95 -2.56 -20.44
N PRO A 226 -17.08 -3.89 -20.70
CA PRO A 226 -18.38 -4.54 -20.83
C PRO A 226 -19.24 -4.45 -19.57
N VAL A 227 -18.59 -4.30 -18.41
CA VAL A 227 -19.23 -4.32 -17.09
C VAL A 227 -19.11 -2.96 -16.39
N PHE A 228 -17.94 -2.34 -16.42
CA PHE A 228 -17.72 -1.06 -15.76
C PHE A 228 -17.93 0.11 -16.73
N ASN A 229 -19.18 0.58 -16.81
CA ASN A 229 -19.60 1.69 -17.66
C ASN A 229 -20.86 2.39 -17.11
N ALA A 230 -21.16 3.58 -17.64
CA ALA A 230 -22.27 4.44 -17.20
C ALA A 230 -23.65 3.82 -17.44
N GLN A 231 -23.80 2.98 -18.46
CA GLN A 231 -25.08 2.38 -18.84
C GLN A 231 -25.49 1.28 -17.85
N ARG A 232 -24.52 0.53 -17.34
CA ARG A 232 -24.75 -0.57 -16.41
C ARG A 232 -24.76 -0.14 -14.94
N TYR A 233 -23.85 0.76 -14.56
CA TYR A 233 -23.67 1.25 -13.19
C TYR A 233 -23.57 2.78 -13.16
N PRO A 234 -24.67 3.51 -13.42
CA PRO A 234 -24.66 4.97 -13.51
C PRO A 234 -24.17 5.65 -12.22
N GLY A 235 -24.54 5.12 -11.05
CA GLY A 235 -24.16 5.67 -9.75
C GLY A 235 -22.66 5.51 -9.47
N VAL A 236 -22.14 4.28 -9.54
CA VAL A 236 -20.71 4.02 -9.37
C VAL A 236 -19.89 4.76 -10.43
N TRP A 237 -20.35 4.79 -11.68
CA TRP A 237 -19.64 5.51 -12.74
C TRP A 237 -19.57 7.01 -12.47
N ALA A 238 -20.69 7.63 -12.07
CA ALA A 238 -20.72 9.05 -11.72
C ALA A 238 -19.82 9.36 -10.52
N TRP A 239 -19.83 8.52 -9.48
CA TRP A 239 -18.90 8.64 -8.35
C TRP A 239 -17.44 8.49 -8.80
N TYR A 240 -17.11 7.49 -9.62
CA TYR A 240 -15.76 7.27 -10.12
C TYR A 240 -15.23 8.49 -10.87
N ARG A 241 -16.04 9.06 -11.78
CA ARG A 241 -15.71 10.29 -12.50
C ARG A 241 -15.53 11.49 -11.57
N ARG A 242 -16.34 11.59 -10.52
CA ARG A 242 -16.22 12.64 -9.50
C ARG A 242 -14.92 12.55 -8.72
N VAL A 243 -14.53 11.34 -8.30
CA VAL A 243 -13.25 11.10 -7.62
C VAL A 243 -12.09 11.44 -8.56
N GLN A 244 -12.18 11.02 -9.82
CA GLN A 244 -11.17 11.36 -10.83
C GLN A 244 -11.00 12.88 -10.98
N THR A 245 -12.09 13.61 -11.23
CA THR A 245 -12.06 15.08 -11.34
C THR A 245 -11.48 15.72 -10.08
N PHE A 246 -11.90 15.27 -8.89
CA PHE A 246 -11.37 15.78 -7.64
C PHE A 246 -9.84 15.64 -7.55
N PHE A 247 -9.29 14.48 -7.92
CA PHE A 247 -7.83 14.26 -7.89
C PHE A 247 -7.07 15.01 -8.98
N ASP A 248 -7.66 15.14 -10.17
CA ASP A 248 -7.09 15.90 -11.29
C ASP A 248 -6.98 17.40 -10.97
N GLU A 249 -7.94 17.95 -10.21
CA GLU A 249 -7.97 19.36 -9.80
C GLU A 249 -7.02 19.69 -8.64
N LEU A 250 -6.61 18.70 -7.84
CA LEU A 250 -5.67 18.95 -6.75
C LEU A 250 -4.26 19.29 -7.29
N PRO A 251 -3.44 20.11 -6.59
CA PRO A 251 -2.07 20.45 -7.01
C PRO A 251 -1.05 19.30 -6.94
N PRO A 252 -0.09 19.16 -7.89
CA PRO A 252 1.03 18.20 -7.86
C PRO A 252 1.77 18.25 -6.52
N VAL A 253 2.03 17.09 -5.91
CA VAL A 253 2.83 16.97 -4.67
C VAL A 253 4.00 15.99 -4.80
N GLU A 254 4.15 15.37 -5.97
CA GLU A 254 5.20 14.40 -6.25
C GLU A 254 6.41 15.07 -6.91
N ASP A 255 7.59 14.77 -6.41
CA ASP A 255 8.87 15.10 -7.02
C ASP A 255 9.59 13.82 -7.50
N LYS A 256 9.88 13.74 -8.80
CA LYS A 256 10.68 12.66 -9.41
C LYS A 256 12.10 13.10 -9.79
N ASN A 257 12.43 14.38 -9.58
CA ASN A 257 13.68 14.97 -10.07
C ASN A 257 14.80 14.87 -9.03
N THR A 258 14.47 14.74 -7.74
CA THR A 258 15.48 14.54 -6.69
C THR A 258 16.12 13.16 -6.83
N SER A 259 17.45 13.13 -6.95
CA SER A 259 18.21 11.87 -7.07
C SER A 259 18.21 11.07 -5.77
N PHE A 260 18.37 9.76 -5.89
CA PHE A 260 18.36 8.87 -4.73
C PHE A 260 19.48 9.19 -3.72
N GLU A 261 20.66 9.62 -4.20
CA GLU A 261 21.78 10.02 -3.34
C GLU A 261 21.41 11.23 -2.50
N LYS A 262 20.74 12.23 -3.09
CA LYS A 262 20.28 13.41 -2.35
C LYS A 262 19.22 13.03 -1.31
N VAL A 263 18.31 12.13 -1.64
CA VAL A 263 17.33 11.59 -0.68
C VAL A 263 18.04 10.93 0.49
N VAL A 264 19.00 10.05 0.24
CA VAL A 264 19.79 9.38 1.29
C VAL A 264 20.49 10.39 2.20
N GLU A 265 21.09 11.44 1.64
CA GLU A 265 21.73 12.49 2.45
C GLU A 265 20.75 13.32 3.28
N GLN A 266 19.54 13.56 2.76
CA GLN A 266 18.48 14.22 3.53
C GLN A 266 17.97 13.31 4.65
N MET A 267 17.79 12.01 4.40
CA MET A 267 17.35 11.04 5.41
C MET A 267 18.38 10.89 6.53
N LYS A 268 19.69 10.87 6.24
CA LYS A 268 20.76 10.85 7.26
C LYS A 268 20.71 12.05 8.21
N LYS A 269 20.29 13.20 7.71
CA LYS A 269 20.19 14.46 8.47
C LYS A 269 18.85 14.61 9.18
N ALA A 270 17.86 13.77 8.87
CA ALA A 270 16.54 13.84 9.47
C ALA A 270 16.62 13.52 10.97
N PRO A 271 15.93 14.28 11.84
CA PRO A 271 15.82 13.93 13.25
C PRO A 271 15.24 12.53 13.43
N LYS A 272 15.83 11.74 14.33
CA LYS A 272 15.31 10.42 14.69
C LYS A 272 14.09 10.57 15.59
N LEU A 273 13.09 9.70 15.41
CA LEU A 273 11.96 9.65 16.34
C LEU A 273 12.43 9.20 17.73
N GLY A 274 12.00 9.92 18.76
CA GLY A 274 12.18 9.53 20.16
C GLY A 274 11.18 8.46 20.58
N LYS A 275 11.40 7.82 21.75
CA LYS A 275 10.58 6.70 22.25
C LYS A 275 9.07 6.99 22.29
N LYS A 276 8.68 8.25 22.55
CA LYS A 276 7.26 8.67 22.60
C LYS A 276 6.57 8.76 21.24
N SER A 277 7.33 8.95 20.17
CA SER A 277 6.81 9.10 18.79
C SER A 277 7.09 7.87 17.93
N LEU A 278 7.70 6.83 18.51
CA LEU A 278 8.15 5.65 17.77
C LEU A 278 6.99 4.74 17.36
N LEU A 279 5.91 4.73 18.13
CA LEU A 279 4.70 3.97 17.82
C LEU A 279 3.58 4.92 17.45
N LEU A 280 2.79 4.55 16.46
CA LEU A 280 1.55 5.22 16.13
C LEU A 280 0.55 5.10 17.29
N PRO A 281 -0.27 6.13 17.54
CA PRO A 281 -1.28 6.07 18.60
C PRO A 281 -2.29 4.95 18.36
N THR A 282 -2.58 4.19 19.42
CA THR A 282 -3.60 3.15 19.45
C THR A 282 -4.43 3.28 20.74
N PRO A 283 -5.72 2.88 20.75
CA PRO A 283 -6.58 3.06 21.93
C PRO A 283 -6.10 2.32 23.19
N LYS A 284 -5.23 1.30 23.04
CA LYS A 284 -4.75 0.47 24.15
C LYS A 284 -3.25 0.24 24.03
N SER A 285 -2.58 0.23 25.18
CA SER A 285 -1.16 -0.14 25.27
C SER A 285 -0.94 -1.61 24.92
N THR A 286 0.32 -1.98 24.66
CA THR A 286 0.68 -3.40 24.42
C THR A 286 0.38 -4.27 25.64
N HIS A 287 0.06 -5.54 25.40
CA HIS A 287 -0.11 -6.53 26.46
C HIS A 287 1.22 -7.24 26.73
N SER A 288 2.12 -6.55 27.44
CA SER A 288 3.53 -6.96 27.62
C SER A 288 3.73 -8.38 28.14
N GLU A 289 2.87 -8.87 29.04
CA GLU A 289 2.93 -10.23 29.55
C GLU A 289 2.68 -11.29 28.46
N LEU A 290 1.66 -11.10 27.62
CA LEU A 290 1.35 -12.02 26.53
C LEU A 290 2.42 -11.94 25.44
N ASP A 291 2.86 -10.73 25.10
CA ASP A 291 3.95 -10.52 24.13
C ASP A 291 5.22 -11.28 24.61
N SER A 292 5.56 -11.18 25.89
CA SER A 292 6.71 -11.89 26.49
C SER A 292 6.56 -13.41 26.46
N LYS A 293 5.36 -13.96 26.70
CA LYS A 293 5.08 -15.41 26.59
C LYS A 293 5.27 -15.95 25.18
N THR A 294 5.16 -15.07 24.17
CA THR A 294 5.45 -15.40 22.77
C THR A 294 6.88 -15.07 22.33
N GLY A 295 7.75 -14.63 23.27
CA GLY A 295 9.14 -14.25 23.00
C GLY A 295 9.31 -12.86 22.38
N LEU A 296 8.26 -12.05 22.33
CA LEU A 296 8.27 -10.70 21.77
C LEU A 296 8.54 -9.66 22.87
N LYS A 297 9.81 -9.50 23.24
CA LYS A 297 10.26 -8.45 24.18
C LYS A 297 11.24 -7.50 23.49
N GLU A 298 11.22 -6.23 23.89
CA GLU A 298 12.21 -5.21 23.44
C GLU A 298 13.64 -5.80 23.55
N GLY A 299 14.43 -5.65 22.49
CA GLY A 299 15.76 -6.23 22.36
C GLY A 299 15.83 -7.65 21.77
N SER A 300 14.70 -8.33 21.59
CA SER A 300 14.70 -9.68 20.99
C SER A 300 14.97 -9.63 19.49
N LEU A 301 15.67 -10.64 18.99
CA LEU A 301 15.80 -10.84 17.57
C LEU A 301 14.54 -11.48 17.00
N VAL A 302 13.95 -10.86 15.98
CA VAL A 302 12.69 -11.30 15.38
C VAL A 302 12.74 -11.29 13.86
N SER A 303 11.95 -12.17 13.27
CA SER A 303 11.63 -12.21 11.84
C SER A 303 10.21 -11.69 11.65
N VAL A 304 10.02 -10.76 10.71
CA VAL A 304 8.72 -10.19 10.37
C VAL A 304 8.42 -10.48 8.89
N ALA A 305 7.32 -11.17 8.63
CA ALA A 305 6.85 -11.49 7.28
C ALA A 305 5.33 -11.35 7.18
N PRO A 306 4.75 -11.07 5.99
CA PRO A 306 3.30 -11.10 5.79
C PRO A 306 2.71 -12.48 6.09
N ASP A 307 1.44 -12.55 6.45
CA ASP A 307 0.72 -13.81 6.69
C ASP A 307 0.09 -14.43 5.41
N ASP A 308 0.11 -13.69 4.29
CA ASP A 308 -0.55 -14.03 3.04
C ASP A 308 0.43 -14.43 1.91
N THR A 309 1.13 -13.47 1.31
CA THR A 309 2.05 -13.62 0.17
C THR A 309 3.38 -12.92 0.48
N GLY A 310 4.48 -13.44 -0.06
CA GLY A 310 5.84 -13.00 0.30
C GLY A 310 6.29 -13.49 1.66
N ARG A 311 5.74 -14.62 2.12
CA ARG A 311 6.06 -15.27 3.40
C ARG A 311 7.53 -15.69 3.52
N ASP A 312 8.16 -15.99 2.39
CA ASP A 312 9.54 -16.50 2.31
C ASP A 312 10.58 -15.38 2.23
N ASP A 313 10.16 -14.11 2.30
CA ASP A 313 11.03 -12.94 2.24
C ASP A 313 10.91 -12.08 3.53
N PRO A 314 11.20 -12.65 4.72
CA PRO A 314 11.11 -11.92 5.98
C PRO A 314 12.17 -10.84 6.10
N THR A 315 11.87 -9.77 6.84
CA THR A 315 12.89 -8.88 7.40
C THR A 315 13.22 -9.30 8.82
N VAL A 316 14.51 -9.57 9.06
CA VAL A 316 15.03 -9.92 10.39
C VAL A 316 15.63 -8.68 11.05
N GLY A 317 15.35 -8.49 12.34
CA GLY A 317 15.83 -7.33 13.08
C GLY A 317 15.62 -7.44 14.58
N THR A 318 16.22 -6.52 15.32
CA THR A 318 16.01 -6.38 16.76
C THR A 318 14.70 -5.63 17.00
N LEU A 319 13.78 -6.25 17.74
CA LEU A 319 12.52 -5.62 18.16
C LEU A 319 12.82 -4.42 19.06
N VAL A 320 12.42 -3.22 18.66
CA VAL A 320 12.62 -1.98 19.43
C VAL A 320 11.34 -1.47 20.07
N ALA A 321 10.18 -1.74 19.47
CA ALA A 321 8.89 -1.41 20.04
C ALA A 321 7.79 -2.31 19.44
N ILE A 322 6.73 -2.52 20.21
CA ILE A 322 5.54 -3.25 19.77
C ILE A 322 4.30 -2.64 20.42
N SER A 323 3.22 -2.59 19.66
CA SER A 323 1.87 -2.22 20.11
C SER A 323 0.86 -3.27 19.62
N PRO A 324 -0.43 -3.14 19.97
CA PRO A 324 -1.48 -3.93 19.35
C PRO A 324 -1.57 -3.79 17.82
N GLU A 325 -1.08 -2.69 17.25
CA GLU A 325 -1.26 -2.39 15.82
C GLU A 325 0.06 -2.34 15.03
N GLU A 326 1.21 -2.27 15.69
CA GLU A 326 2.50 -1.97 15.05
C GLU A 326 3.66 -2.75 15.67
N ILE A 327 4.60 -3.13 14.82
CA ILE A 327 5.88 -3.75 15.17
C ILE A 327 6.98 -2.85 14.62
N VAL A 328 7.96 -2.52 15.44
CA VAL A 328 9.11 -1.71 15.02
C VAL A 328 10.39 -2.49 15.28
N ILE A 329 11.21 -2.65 14.25
CA ILE A 329 12.51 -3.34 14.33
C ILE A 329 13.64 -2.42 13.89
N LYS A 330 14.83 -2.62 14.45
CA LYS A 330 16.08 -2.21 13.81
C LYS A 330 16.56 -3.39 12.94
N PRO A 331 16.65 -3.25 11.60
CA PRO A 331 17.04 -4.36 10.75
C PRO A 331 18.43 -4.89 11.11
N GLN A 332 18.63 -6.19 10.93
CA GLN A 332 19.97 -6.76 11.03
C GLN A 332 20.86 -6.30 9.88
N PRO A 333 22.16 -6.09 10.13
CA PRO A 333 23.12 -5.86 9.07
C PRO A 333 23.11 -6.99 8.03
N LEU A 334 23.10 -6.61 6.75
CA LEU A 334 23.32 -7.53 5.63
C LEU A 334 24.80 -7.52 5.22
N GLU A 335 25.11 -7.96 4.00
CA GLU A 335 26.50 -8.13 3.54
C GLU A 335 27.29 -6.81 3.51
N THR A 336 26.62 -5.69 3.22
CA THR A 336 27.18 -4.34 3.23
C THR A 336 26.57 -3.51 4.35
N PRO A 337 27.30 -2.55 4.97
CA PRO A 337 26.69 -1.62 5.93
C PRO A 337 25.59 -0.78 5.29
N ALA A 338 24.48 -0.58 6.00
CA ALA A 338 23.39 0.27 5.53
C ALA A 338 23.87 1.72 5.46
N THR A 339 23.48 2.40 4.39
CA THR A 339 23.80 3.81 4.19
C THR A 339 23.02 4.72 5.16
N VAL A 340 21.82 4.32 5.58
CA VAL A 340 20.99 5.06 6.52
C VAL A 340 20.62 4.16 7.69
N GLU A 341 20.91 4.59 8.92
CA GLU A 341 20.41 3.91 10.10
C GLU A 341 18.90 4.17 10.24
N THR A 342 18.10 3.14 9.97
CA THR A 342 16.64 3.21 9.99
C THR A 342 16.06 2.26 11.02
N ARG A 343 14.80 2.49 11.39
CA ARG A 343 13.92 1.46 11.94
C ARG A 343 12.80 1.21 10.95
N ILE A 344 12.34 -0.03 10.94
CA ILE A 344 11.33 -0.50 10.00
C ILE A 344 10.09 -0.85 10.79
N HIS A 345 8.98 -0.24 10.36
CA HIS A 345 7.68 -0.34 10.96
C HIS A 345 6.80 -1.24 10.09
N PHE A 346 6.14 -2.20 10.73
CA PHE A 346 5.18 -3.11 10.10
C PHE A 346 3.87 -3.09 10.88
N PRO A 347 2.70 -3.17 10.22
CA PRO A 347 1.47 -3.39 10.96
C PRO A 347 1.53 -4.78 11.59
N ARG A 348 0.95 -4.92 12.78
CA ARG A 348 0.80 -6.23 13.42
C ARG A 348 -0.25 -7.08 12.71
N LEU A 349 -1.26 -6.43 12.15
CA LEU A 349 -2.29 -7.07 11.35
C LEU A 349 -1.75 -7.45 9.96
N GLY A 350 -1.98 -8.70 9.54
CA GLY A 350 -1.51 -9.20 8.24
C GLY A 350 -0.04 -9.61 8.22
N PHE A 351 0.61 -9.62 9.39
CA PHE A 351 2.01 -10.00 9.54
C PHE A 351 2.19 -11.00 10.68
N VAL A 352 3.16 -11.88 10.50
CA VAL A 352 3.64 -12.82 11.49
C VAL A 352 5.01 -12.33 11.97
N VAL A 353 5.13 -12.14 13.28
CA VAL A 353 6.39 -11.86 13.95
C VAL A 353 6.81 -13.08 14.76
N ARG A 354 8.04 -13.56 14.56
CA ARG A 354 8.57 -14.75 15.25
C ARG A 354 9.92 -14.43 15.88
N PRO A 355 10.18 -14.84 17.13
CA PRO A 355 11.53 -14.85 17.67
C PRO A 355 12.45 -15.69 16.78
N VAL A 356 13.67 -15.22 16.58
CA VAL A 356 14.71 -15.95 15.85
C VAL A 356 15.78 -16.38 16.85
N ASN A 357 16.04 -17.69 16.91
CA ASN A 357 17.21 -18.18 17.65
C ASN A 357 18.46 -17.87 16.83
N GLN A 358 19.47 -17.27 17.46
CA GLN A 358 20.75 -16.96 16.80
C GLN A 358 21.45 -18.19 16.19
N SER A 359 21.11 -19.40 16.62
CA SER A 359 21.62 -20.66 16.04
C SER A 359 20.98 -21.06 14.70
N ASN A 360 19.90 -20.39 14.28
CA ASN A 360 19.13 -20.70 13.08
C ASN A 360 19.32 -19.65 11.96
N LEU A 361 20.23 -18.72 12.17
CA LEU A 361 20.76 -17.78 11.17
C LEU A 361 22.11 -18.28 10.71
#